data_AF-A0A0N0V537-F1
#
_entry.id   AF-A0A0N0V537-F1
#
_cell.length_a   1.000
_cell.length_b   1.000
_cell.length_c   1.000
_cell.angle_alpha   90.00
_cell.angle_beta   90.00
_cell.angle_gamma   90.00
#
_symmetry.space_group_name_H-M   'P 1'
#
loop_
_entity.id
_entity.type
_entity.pdbx_description
1 polymer ?
#
loop_
_entity_poly.entity_id
_entity_poly.type
_entity_poly.pdbx_seq_one_letter_code
_entity_poly.pdbx_strand_id
1 'polypeptide(L)'
;MSLKLLIASREDPKILPQTLEEFPRVTLGNLEHDIQLYISEKVAYLANIKKIEESPLHHRIEEAFRQGAEGTFLWVSYMAQDLEHKSLSEIELALTELPQGLYEIYERIMSQIKMENRHKIAEMLMWILFAEHPLKISQLCRAIQIQTSDTLTREEVCFDYIRSCGHLLQLQSFANEDCTWVA
;
A
#
# COMPACT_ATOMS: atom_id res chain seq x y z
N MET A 1 15.81 31.49 19.20
CA MET A 1 15.01 30.28 18.94
C MET A 1 15.90 29.30 18.19
N SER A 2 16.00 28.04 18.64
CA SER A 2 16.76 27.00 17.94
C SER A 2 15.82 26.14 17.10
N LEU A 3 16.00 26.12 15.78
CA LEU A 3 15.26 25.22 14.89
C LEU A 3 15.89 23.81 14.97
N LYS A 4 15.08 22.78 15.18
CA LYS A 4 15.48 21.37 15.08
C LYS A 4 14.85 20.78 13.83
N LEU A 5 15.65 20.16 12.97
CA LEU A 5 15.22 19.57 11.71
C LEU A 5 15.48 18.06 11.73
N LEU A 6 14.52 17.27 11.26
CA LEU A 6 14.68 15.84 10.97
C LEU A 6 14.39 15.64 9.48
N ILE A 7 15.32 15.02 8.77
CA ILE A 7 15.19 14.69 7.35
C ILE A 7 15.09 13.18 7.24
N ALA A 8 13.99 12.69 6.66
CA ALA A 8 13.77 11.29 6.36
C ALA A 8 13.75 11.11 4.84
N SER A 9 14.54 10.17 4.33
CA SER A 9 14.64 9.89 2.89
C SER A 9 15.04 8.44 2.66
N ARG A 10 14.71 7.91 1.49
CA ARG A 10 15.36 6.70 0.95
C ARG A 10 16.82 7.02 0.62
N GLU A 11 17.65 5.99 0.45
CA GLU A 11 19.04 6.13 -0.02
C GLU A 11 19.14 6.44 -1.53
N ASP A 12 18.17 7.19 -2.05
CA ASP A 12 18.06 7.59 -3.44
C ASP A 12 17.59 9.05 -3.52
N PRO A 13 18.25 9.92 -4.31
CA PRO A 13 19.47 9.66 -5.08
C PRO A 13 20.69 9.41 -4.18
N LYS A 14 21.62 8.55 -4.64
CA LYS A 14 22.83 8.12 -3.90
C LYS A 14 23.79 9.25 -3.46
N ILE A 15 23.54 10.48 -3.91
CA ILE A 15 24.28 11.68 -3.48
C ILE A 15 23.87 12.15 -2.08
N LEU A 16 22.66 11.81 -1.60
CA LEU A 16 22.15 12.29 -0.31
C LEU A 16 23.07 11.97 0.89
N PRO A 17 23.61 10.73 1.03
CA PRO A 17 24.59 10.43 2.07
C PRO A 17 25.83 11.32 2.05
N GLN A 18 26.28 11.73 0.86
CA GLN A 18 27.48 12.55 0.68
C GLN A 18 27.18 14.02 1.00
N THR A 19 26.05 14.54 0.52
CA THR A 19 25.64 15.94 0.75
C THR A 19 25.36 16.23 2.22
N LEU A 20 24.91 15.23 2.99
CA LEU A 20 24.52 15.37 4.39
C LEU A 20 25.51 14.74 5.36
N GLU A 21 26.75 14.50 4.93
CA GLU A 21 27.78 13.80 5.73
C GLU A 21 28.10 14.50 7.06
N GLU A 22 28.00 15.83 7.10
CA GLU A 22 28.28 16.62 8.31
C GLU A 22 27.22 16.48 9.42
N PHE A 23 26.06 15.88 9.12
CA PHE A 23 24.94 15.76 10.06
C PHE A 23 24.81 14.35 10.65
N PRO A 24 24.36 14.20 11.91
CA PRO A 24 24.07 12.90 12.49
C PRO A 24 23.05 12.13 11.64
N ARG A 25 23.42 10.92 11.23
CA ARG A 25 22.59 10.03 10.41
C ARG A 25 22.16 8.81 11.20
N VAL A 26 20.88 8.46 11.06
CA VAL A 26 20.33 7.18 11.48
C VAL A 26 19.90 6.42 10.24
N THR A 27 20.46 5.23 10.03
CA THR A 27 20.05 4.30 8.97
C THR A 27 19.15 3.23 9.54
N LEU A 28 18.01 3.02 8.88
CA LEU A 28 17.16 1.86 9.12
C LEU A 28 17.77 0.67 8.38
N GLY A 29 18.84 0.09 8.92
CA GLY A 29 19.56 -1.04 8.35
C GLY A 29 19.24 -2.36 9.07
N ASN A 30 19.42 -3.48 8.37
CA ASN A 30 19.19 -4.83 8.88
C ASN A 30 17.75 -5.08 9.39
N LEU A 31 16.78 -4.87 8.50
CA LEU A 31 15.35 -5.00 8.79
C LEU A 31 14.84 -6.44 8.80
N GLU A 32 15.68 -7.42 8.47
CA GLU A 32 15.24 -8.81 8.30
C GLU A 32 14.59 -9.35 9.57
N HIS A 33 15.23 -9.16 10.73
CA HIS A 33 14.67 -9.57 12.01
C HIS A 33 13.33 -8.89 12.32
N ASP A 34 13.26 -7.57 12.10
CA ASP A 34 12.04 -6.79 12.34
C ASP A 34 10.89 -7.24 11.44
N ILE A 35 11.20 -7.61 10.20
CA ILE A 35 10.22 -8.16 9.25
C ILE A 35 9.78 -9.54 9.68
N GLN A 36 10.68 -10.41 10.15
CA GLN A 36 10.30 -11.72 10.67
C GLN A 36 9.37 -11.60 11.89
N LEU A 37 9.63 -10.63 12.77
CA LEU A 37 8.74 -10.32 13.91
C LEU A 37 7.38 -9.82 13.43
N TYR A 38 7.37 -8.90 12.47
CA TYR A 38 6.15 -8.35 11.89
C TYR A 38 5.31 -9.41 11.16
N ILE A 39 5.95 -10.35 10.45
CA ILE A 39 5.29 -11.52 9.86
C ILE A 39 4.61 -12.33 10.95
N SER A 40 5.35 -12.72 11.99
CA SER A 40 4.78 -13.51 13.09
C SER A 40 3.61 -12.80 13.76
N GLU A 41 3.69 -11.49 13.99
CA GLU A 41 2.59 -10.69 14.53
C GLU A 41 1.35 -10.72 13.62
N LYS A 42 1.53 -10.43 12.32
CA LYS A 42 0.41 -10.38 11.36
C LYS A 42 -0.23 -11.73 11.11
N VAL A 43 0.58 -12.78 11.05
CA VAL A 43 0.09 -14.16 10.86
C VAL A 43 -0.63 -14.66 12.11
N ALA A 44 -0.13 -14.36 13.31
CA ALA A 44 -0.82 -14.69 14.56
C ALA A 44 -2.17 -13.97 14.66
N TYR A 45 -2.23 -12.68 14.30
CA TYR A 45 -3.49 -11.95 14.22
C TYR A 45 -4.47 -12.61 13.24
N LEU A 46 -4.01 -12.92 12.02
CA LEU A 46 -4.83 -13.58 11.00
C LEU A 46 -5.33 -14.95 11.47
N ALA A 47 -4.46 -15.74 12.13
CA ALA A 47 -4.82 -17.05 12.66
C ALA A 47 -5.93 -16.94 13.71
N ASN A 48 -5.83 -15.98 14.62
CA ASN A 48 -6.84 -15.72 15.64
C ASN A 48 -8.20 -15.32 15.05
N ILE A 49 -8.24 -14.38 14.11
CA ILE A 49 -9.53 -13.98 13.50
C ILE A 49 -10.15 -15.09 12.63
N LYS A 50 -9.31 -15.97 12.06
CA LYS A 50 -9.75 -17.13 11.26
C LYS A 50 -10.02 -18.38 12.09
N LYS A 51 -9.69 -18.39 13.39
CA LYS A 51 -9.79 -19.53 14.31
C LYS A 51 -9.01 -20.75 13.83
N ILE A 52 -7.78 -20.52 13.38
CA ILE A 52 -6.88 -21.54 12.81
C ILE A 52 -5.54 -21.61 13.54
N GLU A 53 -5.46 -21.09 14.77
CA GLU A 53 -4.26 -21.12 15.59
C GLU A 53 -3.71 -22.55 15.70
N GLU A 54 -2.38 -22.69 15.58
CA GLU A 54 -1.65 -23.97 15.59
C GLU A 54 -2.08 -25.00 14.52
N SER A 55 -2.93 -24.62 13.57
CA SER A 55 -3.34 -25.50 12.48
C SER A 55 -2.25 -25.63 11.39
N PRO A 56 -2.33 -26.68 10.54
CA PRO A 56 -1.47 -26.76 9.36
C PRO A 56 -1.58 -25.55 8.43
N LEU A 57 -2.76 -24.94 8.34
CA LEU A 57 -2.98 -23.74 7.52
C LEU A 57 -2.25 -22.52 8.11
N HIS A 58 -2.24 -22.37 9.43
CA HIS A 58 -1.49 -21.30 10.10
C HIS A 58 0.00 -21.38 9.80
N HIS A 59 0.61 -22.56 9.94
CA HIS A 59 2.02 -22.75 9.61
C HIS A 59 2.32 -22.54 8.12
N ARG A 60 1.39 -22.94 7.23
CA ARG A 60 1.53 -22.71 5.80
C ARG A 60 1.49 -21.23 5.44
N ILE A 61 0.61 -20.45 6.06
CA ILE A 61 0.56 -18.99 5.89
C ILE A 61 1.89 -18.38 6.33
N GLU A 62 2.40 -18.78 7.51
CA GLU A 62 3.65 -18.24 8.04
C GLU A 62 4.82 -18.50 7.10
N GLU A 63 4.99 -19.74 6.63
CA GLU A 63 6.06 -20.10 5.70
C GLU A 63 5.97 -19.30 4.40
N ALA A 64 4.76 -19.20 3.83
CA ALA A 64 4.56 -18.47 2.59
C ALA A 64 4.87 -16.96 2.74
N PHE A 65 4.57 -16.39 3.91
CA PHE A 65 4.89 -14.99 4.20
C PHE A 65 6.40 -14.75 4.34
N ARG A 66 7.11 -15.68 5.00
CA ARG A 66 8.57 -15.60 5.14
C ARG A 66 9.28 -15.69 3.78
N GLN A 67 8.77 -16.53 2.88
CA GLN A 67 9.32 -16.66 1.52
C GLN A 67 8.98 -15.48 0.62
N GLY A 68 7.75 -14.97 0.65
CA GLY A 68 7.27 -13.96 -0.29
C GLY A 68 7.63 -12.51 0.05
N ALA A 69 7.90 -12.19 1.33
CA ALA A 69 8.06 -10.81 1.77
C ALA A 69 9.27 -10.07 1.19
N GLU A 70 10.33 -10.77 0.79
CA GLU A 70 11.56 -10.22 0.21
C GLU A 70 12.07 -8.93 0.90
N GLY A 71 12.08 -8.93 2.24
CA GLY A 71 12.56 -7.78 2.99
C GLY A 71 11.61 -6.56 2.99
N THR A 72 10.31 -6.75 2.73
CA THR A 72 9.35 -5.64 2.62
C THR A 72 8.15 -5.75 3.57
N PHE A 73 8.04 -4.82 4.52
CA PHE A 73 6.86 -4.69 5.39
C PHE A 73 5.55 -4.48 4.63
N LEU A 74 5.59 -3.69 3.56
CA LEU A 74 4.41 -3.38 2.72
C LEU A 74 3.81 -4.65 2.09
N TRP A 75 4.67 -5.58 1.64
CA TRP A 75 4.23 -6.87 1.11
C TRP A 75 3.45 -7.66 2.18
N VAL A 76 4.00 -7.73 3.39
CA VAL A 76 3.39 -8.45 4.52
C VAL A 76 2.02 -7.86 4.88
N SER A 77 1.91 -6.53 4.95
CA SER A 77 0.63 -5.87 5.22
C SER A 77 -0.41 -6.11 4.13
N TYR A 78 0.01 -6.02 2.86
CA TYR A 78 -0.88 -6.21 1.71
C TYR A 78 -1.43 -7.63 1.69
N MET A 79 -0.55 -8.62 1.86
CA MET A 79 -0.94 -10.03 1.88
C MET A 79 -1.81 -10.38 3.07
N ALA A 80 -1.49 -9.88 4.27
CA ALA A 80 -2.32 -10.10 5.45
C ALA A 80 -3.76 -9.59 5.24
N GLN A 81 -3.89 -8.38 4.68
CA GLN A 81 -5.19 -7.78 4.39
C GLN A 81 -5.93 -8.51 3.27
N ASP A 82 -5.23 -8.93 2.21
CA ASP A 82 -5.81 -9.72 1.12
C ASP A 82 -6.39 -11.05 1.64
N LEU A 83 -5.73 -11.71 2.59
CA LEU A 83 -6.20 -12.96 3.20
C LEU A 83 -7.30 -12.75 4.27
N GLU A 84 -7.33 -11.59 4.93
CA GLU A 84 -8.33 -11.28 5.97
C GLU A 84 -9.77 -11.34 5.45
N HIS A 85 -10.00 -11.01 4.18
CA HIS A 85 -11.35 -11.05 3.58
C HIS A 85 -11.72 -12.40 2.93
N LYS A 86 -10.80 -13.36 2.89
CA LYS A 86 -11.00 -14.67 2.24
C LYS A 86 -11.51 -15.75 3.20
N SER A 87 -12.32 -16.68 2.71
CA SER A 87 -12.65 -17.94 3.41
C SER A 87 -11.42 -18.85 3.51
N LEU A 88 -11.45 -19.86 4.40
CA LEU A 88 -10.30 -20.76 4.59
C LEU A 88 -9.90 -21.50 3.30
N SER A 89 -10.88 -21.91 2.48
CA SER A 89 -10.63 -22.53 1.18
C SER A 89 -10.00 -21.57 0.18
N GLU A 90 -10.43 -20.31 0.18
CA GLU A 90 -9.85 -19.28 -0.68
C GLU A 90 -8.44 -18.89 -0.23
N ILE A 91 -8.16 -18.91 1.08
CA ILE A 91 -6.81 -18.71 1.61
C ILE A 91 -5.89 -19.82 1.10
N GLU A 92 -6.27 -21.08 1.30
CA GLU A 92 -5.46 -22.23 0.87
C GLU A 92 -5.11 -22.17 -0.63
N LEU A 93 -6.06 -21.76 -1.47
CA LEU A 93 -5.83 -21.53 -2.89
C LEU A 93 -4.95 -20.29 -3.15
N ALA A 94 -5.22 -19.17 -2.47
CA ALA A 94 -4.42 -17.95 -2.64
C ALA A 94 -2.94 -18.17 -2.28
N LEU A 95 -2.65 -19.06 -1.32
CA LEU A 95 -1.29 -19.42 -0.92
C LEU A 95 -0.47 -20.08 -2.06
N THR A 96 -1.10 -20.64 -3.10
CA THR A 96 -0.36 -21.20 -4.25
C THR A 96 0.06 -20.16 -5.29
N GLU A 97 -0.53 -18.97 -5.24
CA GLU A 97 -0.34 -17.89 -6.22
C GLU A 97 0.03 -16.57 -5.54
N LEU A 98 0.73 -16.66 -4.39
CA LEU A 98 1.19 -15.46 -3.69
C LEU A 98 2.27 -14.75 -4.53
N PRO A 99 2.13 -13.43 -4.72
CA PRO A 99 3.16 -12.63 -5.37
C PRO A 99 4.46 -12.66 -4.57
N GLN A 100 5.61 -12.67 -5.23
CA GLN A 100 6.91 -12.46 -4.62
C GLN A 100 7.31 -10.98 -4.69
N GLY A 101 7.58 -10.38 -3.53
CA GLY A 101 8.00 -8.99 -3.44
C GLY A 101 6.99 -7.98 -3.99
N LEU A 102 7.39 -6.70 -4.01
CA LEU A 102 6.49 -5.61 -4.41
C LEU A 102 6.16 -5.59 -5.90
N TYR A 103 7.07 -6.05 -6.75
CA TYR A 103 6.87 -6.00 -8.20
C TYR A 103 5.64 -6.82 -8.62
N GLU A 104 5.54 -8.06 -8.14
CA GLU A 104 4.41 -8.92 -8.45
C GLU A 104 3.10 -8.45 -7.78
N ILE A 105 3.18 -7.81 -6.61
CA ILE A 105 2.02 -7.11 -6.03
C ILE A 105 1.51 -6.03 -6.98
N TYR A 106 2.40 -5.19 -7.51
CA TYR A 106 2.01 -4.13 -8.42
C TYR A 106 1.45 -4.67 -9.74
N GLU A 107 2.07 -5.69 -10.34
CA GLU A 107 1.52 -6.38 -11.50
C GLU A 107 0.10 -6.91 -11.22
N ARG A 108 -0.11 -7.55 -10.06
CA ARG A 108 -1.42 -8.07 -9.66
C ARG A 108 -2.45 -6.95 -9.54
N ILE A 109 -2.14 -5.86 -8.84
CA ILE A 109 -3.04 -4.70 -8.71
C ILE A 109 -3.37 -4.12 -10.10
N MET A 110 -2.36 -3.91 -10.94
CA MET A 110 -2.55 -3.32 -12.27
C MET A 110 -3.37 -4.24 -13.19
N SER A 111 -3.23 -5.57 -13.04
CA SER A 111 -4.00 -6.55 -13.80
C SER A 111 -5.50 -6.54 -13.45
N GLN A 112 -5.84 -6.22 -12.19
CA GLN A 112 -7.22 -6.13 -11.70
C GLN A 112 -7.95 -4.88 -12.20
N ILE A 113 -7.21 -3.87 -12.66
CA ILE A 113 -7.80 -2.66 -13.23
C ILE A 113 -8.45 -3.00 -14.58
N LYS A 114 -9.77 -2.76 -14.65
CA LYS A 114 -10.59 -2.92 -15.86
C LYS A 114 -10.03 -2.09 -17.01
N MET A 115 -10.00 -2.68 -18.22
CA MET A 115 -9.40 -2.08 -19.41
C MET A 115 -9.94 -0.68 -19.71
N GLU A 116 -11.24 -0.48 -19.56
CA GLU A 116 -11.94 0.80 -19.76
C GLU A 116 -11.48 1.89 -18.79
N ASN A 117 -10.99 1.52 -17.60
CA ASN A 117 -10.57 2.46 -16.56
C ASN A 117 -9.07 2.75 -16.58
N ARG A 118 -8.26 1.95 -17.29
CA ARG A 118 -6.79 2.05 -17.27
C ARG A 118 -6.27 3.43 -17.66
N HIS A 119 -6.85 4.05 -18.69
CA HIS A 119 -6.43 5.38 -19.12
C HIS A 119 -6.70 6.44 -18.04
N LYS A 120 -7.90 6.40 -17.43
CA LYS A 120 -8.28 7.34 -16.37
C LYS A 120 -7.46 7.13 -15.10
N ILE A 121 -7.19 5.88 -14.72
CA ILE A 121 -6.35 5.58 -13.57
C ILE A 121 -4.90 6.00 -13.82
N ALA A 122 -4.35 5.79 -15.02
CA ALA A 122 -3.02 6.29 -15.36
C ALA A 122 -2.94 7.82 -15.26
N GLU A 123 -3.95 8.53 -15.79
CA GLU A 123 -4.07 9.99 -15.66
C GLU A 123 -4.10 10.42 -14.18
N MET A 124 -4.88 9.72 -13.37
CA MET A 124 -5.00 9.95 -11.93
C MET A 124 -3.67 9.76 -11.19
N LEU A 125 -2.98 8.65 -11.45
CA LEU A 125 -1.67 8.36 -10.87
C LEU A 125 -0.61 9.39 -11.26
N MET A 126 -0.63 9.86 -12.52
CA MET A 126 0.26 10.95 -12.94
C MET A 126 -0.02 12.25 -12.18
N TRP A 127 -1.29 12.65 -12.04
CA TRP A 127 -1.64 13.84 -11.27
C TRP A 127 -1.20 13.76 -9.80
N ILE A 128 -1.37 12.59 -9.17
CA ILE A 128 -0.94 12.36 -7.79
C ILE A 128 0.58 12.41 -7.69
N LEU A 129 1.30 11.72 -8.59
CA LEU A 129 2.76 11.63 -8.55
C LEU A 129 3.46 12.98 -8.71
N PHE A 130 2.91 13.87 -9.54
CA PHE A 130 3.49 15.18 -9.82
C PHE A 130 2.88 16.32 -8.99
N ALA A 131 1.97 16.02 -8.07
CA ALA A 131 1.42 17.03 -7.19
C ALA A 131 2.44 17.44 -6.13
N GLU A 132 2.62 18.75 -5.93
CA GLU A 132 3.51 19.29 -4.88
C GLU A 132 2.97 19.02 -3.47
N HIS A 133 1.65 18.88 -3.35
CA HIS A 133 0.93 18.60 -2.11
C HIS A 133 -0.16 17.55 -2.37
N PRO A 134 -0.61 16.80 -1.34
CA PRO A 134 -1.74 15.90 -1.48
C PRO A 134 -2.93 16.60 -2.14
N LEU A 135 -3.64 15.91 -3.03
CA LEU A 135 -4.78 16.46 -3.76
C LEU A 135 -6.08 16.20 -3.02
N LYS A 136 -6.96 17.21 -2.92
CA LYS A 136 -8.35 16.98 -2.50
C LYS A 136 -9.03 16.13 -3.55
N ILE A 137 -9.95 15.25 -3.15
CA ILE A 137 -10.73 14.44 -4.10
C ILE A 137 -11.39 15.31 -5.17
N SER A 138 -11.99 16.43 -4.80
CA SER A 138 -12.63 17.35 -5.74
C SER A 138 -11.65 17.97 -6.76
N GLN A 139 -10.39 18.23 -6.36
CA GLN A 139 -9.34 18.70 -7.25
C GLN A 139 -8.92 17.60 -8.22
N LEU A 140 -8.75 16.38 -7.72
CA LEU A 140 -8.41 15.22 -8.54
C LEU A 140 -9.51 14.93 -9.57
N CYS A 141 -10.78 14.91 -9.15
CA CYS A 141 -11.95 14.78 -10.03
C CYS A 141 -11.92 15.77 -11.20
N ARG A 142 -11.56 17.02 -10.92
CA ARG A 142 -11.45 18.07 -11.95
C ARG A 142 -10.25 17.86 -12.86
N ALA A 143 -9.11 17.48 -12.29
CA ALA A 143 -7.86 17.27 -13.01
C ALA A 143 -7.98 16.15 -14.05
N ILE A 144 -8.59 15.02 -13.68
CA ILE A 144 -8.84 13.88 -14.58
C ILE A 144 -10.20 13.95 -15.28
N GLN A 145 -10.89 15.10 -15.23
CA GLN A 145 -12.12 15.37 -15.98
C GLN A 145 -13.19 14.28 -15.83
N ILE A 146 -13.46 13.85 -14.59
CA ILE A 146 -14.53 12.88 -14.32
C ILE A 146 -15.88 13.49 -14.69
N GLN A 147 -16.70 12.70 -15.39
CA GLN A 147 -18.07 13.07 -15.73
C GLN A 147 -19.03 12.53 -14.67
N THR A 148 -20.02 13.35 -14.28
CA THR A 148 -21.16 12.90 -13.48
C THR A 148 -22.14 12.12 -14.35
N SER A 149 -22.89 11.21 -13.74
CA SER A 149 -24.12 10.67 -14.33
C SER A 149 -25.35 11.19 -13.57
N ASP A 150 -26.55 10.83 -14.02
CA ASP A 150 -27.80 11.17 -13.31
C ASP A 150 -27.86 10.55 -11.90
N THR A 151 -27.06 9.51 -11.64
CA THR A 151 -27.10 8.71 -10.41
C THR A 151 -25.82 8.78 -9.59
N LEU A 152 -24.72 9.29 -10.14
CA LEU A 152 -23.41 9.31 -9.49
C LEU A 152 -22.73 10.68 -9.61
N THR A 153 -22.22 11.14 -8.47
CA THR A 153 -21.36 12.31 -8.36
C THR A 153 -19.95 12.02 -8.88
N ARG A 154 -19.16 13.07 -9.14
CA ARG A 154 -17.76 12.91 -9.59
C ARG A 154 -16.91 12.25 -8.54
N GLU A 155 -17.13 12.61 -7.29
CA GLU A 155 -16.42 12.13 -6.12
C GLU A 155 -16.65 10.62 -5.93
N GLU A 156 -17.90 10.15 -6.08
CA GLU A 156 -18.21 8.71 -6.02
C GLU A 156 -17.46 7.92 -7.10
N VAL A 157 -17.48 8.39 -8.35
CA VAL A 157 -16.74 7.75 -9.44
C VAL A 157 -15.22 7.81 -9.19
N CYS A 158 -14.72 8.92 -8.63
CA CYS A 158 -13.31 9.06 -8.27
C CYS A 158 -12.90 8.05 -7.20
N PHE A 159 -13.73 7.87 -6.17
CA PHE A 159 -13.50 6.86 -5.15
C PHE A 159 -13.44 5.44 -5.73
N ASP A 160 -14.23 5.13 -6.74
CA ASP A 160 -14.16 3.82 -7.40
C ASP A 160 -12.84 3.62 -8.17
N TYR A 161 -12.31 4.67 -8.81
CA TYR A 161 -10.97 4.61 -9.40
C TYR A 161 -9.88 4.43 -8.34
N ILE A 162 -9.97 5.16 -7.22
CA ILE A 162 -9.01 5.04 -6.12
C ILE A 162 -9.05 3.62 -5.52
N ARG A 163 -10.25 3.09 -5.25
CA ARG A 163 -10.43 1.70 -4.76
C ARG A 163 -9.89 0.66 -5.75
N SER A 164 -10.03 0.90 -7.05
CA SER A 164 -9.49 0.02 -8.09
C SER A 164 -7.96 -0.06 -8.09
N CYS A 165 -7.28 0.95 -7.51
CA CYS A 165 -5.82 0.94 -7.32
C CYS A 165 -5.39 0.12 -6.09
N GLY A 166 -6.33 -0.49 -5.36
CA GLY A 166 -6.04 -1.29 -4.18
C GLY A 166 -5.25 -0.50 -3.14
N HIS A 167 -4.09 -1.03 -2.76
CA HIS A 167 -3.20 -0.45 -1.75
C HIS A 167 -2.18 0.55 -2.30
N LEU A 168 -2.23 0.85 -3.61
CA LEU A 168 -1.33 1.84 -4.21
C LEU A 168 -1.63 3.26 -3.72
N LEU A 169 -2.89 3.54 -3.39
CA LEU A 169 -3.35 4.86 -2.99
C LEU A 169 -4.01 4.77 -1.62
N GLN A 170 -3.71 5.75 -0.76
CA GLN A 170 -4.33 5.86 0.55
C GLN A 170 -5.09 7.17 0.69
N LEU A 171 -6.27 7.08 1.30
CA LEU A 171 -7.05 8.24 1.67
C LEU A 171 -6.65 8.71 3.07
N GLN A 172 -6.20 9.95 3.18
CA GLN A 172 -5.92 10.57 4.47
C GLN A 172 -7.05 11.55 4.83
N SER A 173 -7.64 11.39 6.01
CA SER A 173 -8.51 12.39 6.63
C SER A 173 -7.73 13.14 7.71
N PHE A 174 -7.68 14.46 7.61
CA PHE A 174 -7.13 15.31 8.66
C PHE A 174 -8.28 15.88 9.47
N ALA A 175 -8.19 15.79 10.80
CA ALA A 175 -9.26 16.07 11.75
C ALA A 175 -9.77 17.53 11.81
N ASN A 176 -9.46 18.38 10.82
CA ASN A 176 -9.84 19.80 10.84
C ASN A 176 -10.47 20.35 9.54
N GLU A 177 -10.69 19.52 8.52
CA GLU A 177 -11.56 19.87 7.40
C GLU A 177 -12.30 18.61 6.95
N ASP A 178 -13.57 18.71 6.57
CA ASP A 178 -14.36 17.65 5.91
C ASP A 178 -13.78 17.32 4.51
N CYS A 179 -12.50 16.97 4.43
CA CYS A 179 -11.74 16.79 3.21
C CYS A 179 -10.85 15.55 3.32
N THR A 180 -11.15 14.55 2.49
CA THR A 180 -10.27 13.41 2.24
C THR A 180 -9.26 13.78 1.15
N TRP A 181 -8.00 13.41 1.39
CA TRP A 181 -6.87 13.63 0.48
C TRP A 181 -6.39 12.30 -0.07
N VAL A 182 -5.86 12.31 -1.29
CA VAL A 182 -5.22 11.12 -1.89
C VAL A 182 -3.71 11.31 -1.86
N ALA A 183 -3.01 10.32 -1.30
CA ALA A 183 -1.56 10.21 -1.30
C ALA A 183 -1.15 8.80 -1.77
#